data_AF-A0A9W7JAP6-F1
#
_entry.id   AF-A0A9W7JAP6-F1
#
_cell.length_a   1.000
_cell.length_b   1.000
_cell.length_c   1.000
_cell.angle_alpha   90.00
_cell.angle_beta   90.00
_cell.angle_gamma   90.00
#
_symmetry.space_group_name_H-M   'P 1'
#
loop_
_entity.id
_entity.type
_entity.pdbx_description
1 polymer ?
#
loop_
_entity_poly.entity_id
_entity_poly.type
_entity_poly.pdbx_seq_one_letter_code
_entity_poly.pdbx_strand_id
1 'polypeptide(L)'
;MILDYILLHSRFYLKSPYFQGWGVAVLVSVPNRNDAFKTHPVNLLNERTLKGTFFGNYKPRTDIPAVVERYMNKELELDKFITHSVPFSEINKAFELMLAREGLRCVIRMGA
;
A
#
# COMPACT_ATOMS: atom_id res chain seq x y z
N MET A 1 0.30 12.63 -4.62
CA MET A 1 -0.26 11.37 -5.15
C MET A 1 -0.63 10.46 -3.99
N ILE A 2 -1.73 10.76 -3.30
CA ILE A 2 -2.39 9.91 -2.30
C ILE A 2 -3.89 10.03 -2.56
N LEU A 3 -4.29 9.70 -3.77
CA LEU A 3 -5.68 9.56 -4.18
C LEU A 3 -5.66 8.37 -5.13
N ASP A 4 -6.57 7.43 -4.88
CA ASP A 4 -6.81 6.22 -5.67
C ASP A 4 -5.91 5.01 -5.38
N TYR A 5 -5.96 4.47 -4.16
CA TYR A 5 -5.80 3.02 -3.97
C TYR A 5 -6.68 2.54 -2.81
N ILE A 6 -7.95 2.26 -3.12
CA ILE A 6 -8.67 1.15 -2.50
C ILE A 6 -8.14 -0.08 -3.25
N LEU A 7 -7.23 -0.84 -2.63
CA LEU A 7 -6.77 -2.11 -3.20
C LEU A 7 -7.90 -3.14 -3.03
N LEU A 8 -8.89 -3.08 -3.93
CA LEU A 8 -9.94 -4.08 -4.04
C LEU A 8 -9.31 -5.33 -4.69
N HIS A 9 -8.80 -6.27 -3.88
CA HIS A 9 -8.53 -7.62 -4.37
C HIS A 9 -9.86 -8.36 -4.53
N SER A 10 -10.56 -8.09 -5.63
CA SER A 10 -11.76 -8.81 -6.06
C SER A 10 -11.41 -9.81 -7.17
N ARG A 11 -11.22 -11.08 -6.79
CA ARG A 11 -11.41 -12.22 -7.68
C ARG A 11 -12.11 -13.34 -6.92
N PHE A 12 -13.44 -13.35 -6.98
CA PHE A 12 -14.29 -14.53 -7.20
C PHE A 12 -15.74 -14.04 -7.36
N TYR A 13 -16.12 -13.76 -8.61
CA TYR A 13 -17.53 -13.68 -9.00
C TYR A 13 -18.02 -15.10 -9.26
N LEU A 14 -18.70 -15.71 -8.29
CA LEU A 14 -19.60 -16.84 -8.51
C LEU A 14 -20.82 -16.69 -7.60
N LYS A 15 -21.99 -16.71 -8.24
CA LYS A 15 -23.34 -16.54 -7.68
C LYS A 15 -23.61 -17.46 -6.48
N SER A 16 -24.16 -16.88 -5.41
CA SER A 16 -25.02 -17.58 -4.44
C SER A 16 -25.83 -16.56 -3.63
N PRO A 17 -27.16 -16.73 -3.45
CA PRO A 17 -27.99 -15.88 -2.58
C PRO A 17 -27.78 -16.18 -1.08
N TYR A 18 -26.85 -17.07 -0.75
CA TYR A 18 -26.50 -17.42 0.63
C TYR A 18 -25.33 -16.56 1.10
N PHE A 19 -25.51 -15.91 2.25
CA PHE A 19 -24.56 -15.05 2.95
C PHE A 19 -23.12 -15.61 2.91
N GLN A 20 -22.24 -14.99 2.12
CA GLN A 20 -20.79 -15.22 2.19
C GLN A 20 -20.17 -14.14 3.08
N GLY A 21 -20.21 -14.39 4.38
CA GLY A 21 -19.89 -13.44 5.43
C GLY A 21 -18.53 -13.67 6.10
N TRP A 22 -17.42 -13.60 5.34
CA TRP A 22 -16.09 -13.77 5.94
C TRP A 22 -15.02 -12.81 5.40
N GLY A 23 -15.41 -11.89 4.52
CA GLY A 23 -14.48 -10.96 3.89
C GLY A 23 -13.89 -9.95 4.88
N VAL A 24 -12.57 -9.81 4.88
CA VAL A 24 -11.84 -8.80 5.66
C VAL A 24 -11.28 -7.73 4.71
N ALA A 25 -11.72 -6.49 4.88
CA ALA A 25 -11.14 -5.33 4.22
C ALA A 25 -10.18 -4.60 5.17
N VAL A 26 -9.00 -4.22 4.67
CA VAL A 26 -7.98 -3.49 5.45
C VAL A 26 -7.70 -2.14 4.79
N LEU A 27 -7.93 -1.05 5.51
CA LEU A 27 -7.58 0.30 5.10
C LEU A 27 -6.12 0.59 5.45
N VAL A 28 -5.32 0.89 4.42
CA VAL A 28 -3.87 1.21 4.54
C VAL A 28 -3.59 2.68 4.18
N SER A 29 -4.46 3.30 3.37
CA SER A 29 -4.28 4.65 2.82
C SER A 29 -4.65 5.73 3.84
N VAL A 30 -4.05 6.92 3.70
CA VAL A 30 -4.33 8.08 4.55
C VAL A 30 -5.31 9.01 3.82
N PRO A 31 -6.54 9.21 4.33
CA PRO A 31 -7.52 10.10 3.71
C PRO A 31 -7.23 11.58 4.01
N ASN A 32 -7.84 12.50 3.24
CA ASN A 32 -7.83 13.91 3.61
C ASN A 32 -8.75 14.14 4.81
N ARG A 33 -8.54 15.25 5.54
CA ARG A 33 -9.26 15.55 6.79
C ARG A 33 -10.79 15.54 6.66
N ASN A 34 -11.31 15.95 5.51
CA ASN A 34 -12.75 16.11 5.29
C ASN A 34 -13.41 14.90 4.60
N ASP A 35 -12.64 13.86 4.28
CA ASP A 35 -13.16 12.68 3.59
C ASP A 35 -13.89 11.78 4.61
N ALA A 36 -15.13 11.39 4.29
CA ALA A 36 -15.93 10.51 5.14
C ALA A 36 -16.06 9.12 4.50
N PHE A 37 -15.70 8.08 5.25
CA PHE A 37 -16.00 6.71 4.88
C PHE A 37 -17.50 6.42 5.10
N LYS A 38 -18.18 5.86 4.09
CA LYS A 38 -19.60 5.50 4.15
C LYS A 38 -19.82 4.12 3.55
N THR A 39 -20.64 3.30 4.21
CA THR A 39 -21.11 2.00 3.69
C THR A 39 -22.48 1.67 4.26
N HIS A 40 -23.22 0.80 3.58
CA HIS A 40 -24.53 0.35 4.08
C HIS A 40 -24.34 -0.59 5.29
N PRO A 41 -25.04 -0.41 6.43
CA PRO A 41 -24.83 -1.22 7.64
C PRO A 41 -25.01 -2.73 7.43
N VAL A 42 -25.93 -3.13 6.54
CA VAL A 42 -26.12 -4.53 6.13
C VAL A 42 -24.82 -5.17 5.64
N ASN A 43 -23.87 -4.38 5.12
CA ASN A 43 -22.59 -4.93 4.68
C ASN A 43 -21.77 -5.53 5.82
N LEU A 44 -21.82 -4.94 7.02
CA LEU A 44 -21.14 -5.44 8.22
C LEU A 44 -21.99 -6.48 8.96
N LEU A 45 -23.32 -6.34 8.95
CA LEU A 45 -24.24 -7.34 9.51
C LEU A 45 -24.16 -8.68 8.76
N ASN A 46 -23.84 -8.65 7.46
CA ASN A 46 -23.52 -9.85 6.68
C ASN A 46 -22.09 -10.34 6.94
N GLU A 47 -21.61 -10.19 8.18
CA GLU A 47 -20.35 -10.71 8.73
C GLU A 47 -19.07 -10.27 8.00
N ARG A 48 -19.10 -9.14 7.28
CA ARG A 48 -17.86 -8.53 6.77
C ARG A 48 -17.14 -7.80 7.88
N THR A 49 -15.80 -7.82 7.84
CA THR A 49 -14.95 -7.11 8.79
C THR A 49 -14.18 -5.99 8.11
N LEU A 50 -14.17 -4.81 8.70
CA LEU A 50 -13.34 -3.68 8.29
C LEU A 50 -12.26 -3.42 9.35
N LYS A 51 -10.99 -3.41 8.94
CA LYS A 51 -9.84 -3.11 9.80
C LYS A 51 -9.06 -1.92 9.24
N GLY A 52 -8.39 -1.20 10.10
CA GLY A 52 -7.34 -0.24 9.72
C GLY A 52 -5.98 -0.82 10.04
N THR A 53 -4.94 -0.35 9.34
CA THR A 53 -3.56 -0.61 9.70
C THR A 53 -2.74 0.67 9.53
N PHE A 54 -1.79 0.87 10.43
CA PHE A 54 -0.78 1.91 10.29
C PHE A 54 0.57 1.22 10.08
N PHE A 55 1.29 1.61 9.03
CA PHE A 55 2.60 1.04 8.70
C PHE A 55 2.60 -0.51 8.56
N GLY A 56 1.49 -1.11 8.14
CA GLY A 56 1.37 -2.56 8.01
C GLY A 56 1.33 -3.31 9.35
N ASN A 57 1.09 -2.60 10.46
CA ASN A 57 1.16 -3.11 11.83
C ASN A 57 2.58 -3.55 12.26
N TYR A 58 3.61 -3.06 11.57
CA TYR A 58 5.01 -3.26 11.95
C TYR A 58 5.42 -2.31 13.08
N LYS A 59 6.20 -2.83 14.01
CA LYS A 59 6.95 -2.06 15.00
C LYS A 59 8.33 -1.74 14.41
N PRO A 60 8.66 -0.47 14.10
CA PRO A 60 9.84 -0.15 13.30
C PRO A 60 11.16 -0.69 13.83
N ARG A 61 11.39 -0.62 15.15
CA ARG A 61 12.65 -1.05 15.75
C ARG A 61 12.82 -2.57 15.82
N THR A 62 11.73 -3.31 16.02
CA THR A 62 11.79 -4.76 16.22
C THR A 62 11.60 -5.53 14.92
N ASP A 63 10.75 -5.03 14.01
CA ASP A 63 10.26 -5.84 12.90
C ASP A 63 10.98 -5.52 11.58
N ILE A 64 11.44 -4.27 11.38
CA ILE A 64 12.15 -3.89 10.14
C ILE A 64 13.45 -4.67 9.93
N PRO A 65 14.27 -4.97 10.96
CA PRO A 65 15.43 -5.84 10.78
C PRO A 65 15.07 -7.21 10.18
N ALA A 66 13.96 -7.81 10.63
CA ALA A 66 13.47 -9.07 10.08
C ALA A 66 12.98 -8.92 8.62
N VAL A 67 12.37 -7.79 8.25
CA VAL A 67 12.00 -7.51 6.85
C VAL A 67 13.24 -7.40 5.96
N VAL A 68 14.32 -6.78 6.44
CA VAL A 68 15.59 -6.70 5.71
C VAL A 68 16.19 -8.10 5.53
N GLU A 69 16.19 -8.92 6.57
CA GLU A 69 16.67 -10.30 6.50
C GLU A 69 15.92 -11.11 5.43
N ARG A 70 14.58 -11.00 5.38
CA ARG A 70 13.76 -11.64 4.35
C ARG A 70 14.09 -11.19 2.92
N TYR A 71 14.44 -9.91 2.75
CA TYR A 71 14.96 -9.41 1.48
C TYR A 71 16.33 -10.03 1.13
N MET A 72 17.25 -10.07 2.08
CA MET A 72 18.58 -10.70 1.89
C MET A 72 18.46 -12.20 1.57
N ASN A 73 17.48 -12.88 2.15
CA ASN A 73 17.14 -14.28 1.89
C ASN A 73 16.37 -14.49 0.58
N LYS A 74 16.14 -13.43 -0.21
CA LYS A 74 15.40 -13.44 -1.49
C LYS A 74 13.93 -13.88 -1.36
N GLU A 75 13.34 -13.80 -0.17
CA GLU A 75 11.90 -14.02 0.03
C GLU A 75 11.07 -12.80 -0.40
N LEU A 76 11.70 -11.63 -0.47
CA LEU A 76 11.10 -10.37 -0.89
C LEU A 76 11.85 -9.81 -2.10
N GLU A 77 11.14 -9.49 -3.17
CA GLU A 77 11.70 -8.89 -4.38
C GLU A 77 11.57 -7.36 -4.33
N LEU A 78 12.51 -6.66 -3.71
CA LEU A 78 12.45 -5.19 -3.60
C LEU A 78 12.98 -4.46 -4.84
N ASP A 79 13.91 -5.06 -5.58
CA ASP A 79 14.56 -4.41 -6.73
C ASP A 79 13.58 -4.00 -7.83
N LYS A 80 12.51 -4.77 -8.02
CA LYS A 80 11.46 -4.49 -9.02
C LYS A 80 10.70 -3.19 -8.76
N PHE A 81 10.71 -2.70 -7.52
CA PHE A 81 10.06 -1.45 -7.16
C PHE A 81 10.92 -0.21 -7.44
N ILE A 82 12.23 -0.38 -7.62
CA ILE A 82 13.15 0.72 -7.94
C ILE A 82 13.14 0.92 -9.44
N THR A 83 12.48 1.97 -9.90
CA THR A 83 12.37 2.30 -11.33
C THR A 83 13.36 3.37 -11.77
N HIS A 84 13.75 4.26 -10.85
CA HIS A 84 14.64 5.38 -11.13
C HIS A 84 15.70 5.51 -10.03
N SER A 85 16.87 6.03 -10.39
CA SER A 85 17.93 6.38 -9.46
C SER A 85 18.57 7.69 -9.91
N VAL A 86 18.58 8.70 -9.05
CA VAL A 86 19.15 10.02 -9.35
C VAL A 86 20.17 10.43 -8.30
N PRO A 87 21.19 11.25 -8.64
CA PRO A 87 22.05 11.87 -7.65
C PRO A 87 21.27 12.94 -6.86
N PHE A 88 21.72 13.25 -5.65
CA PHE A 88 21.09 14.29 -4.82
C PHE A 88 21.07 15.67 -5.48
N SER A 89 22.06 15.98 -6.32
CA SER A 89 22.10 17.22 -7.13
C SER A 89 20.88 17.38 -8.04
N GLU A 90 20.25 16.28 -8.45
CA GLU A 90 19.08 16.24 -9.33
C GLU A 90 17.79 15.89 -8.57
N ILE A 91 17.71 16.21 -7.28
CA ILE A 91 16.53 15.89 -6.47
C ILE A 91 15.21 16.42 -7.07
N ASN A 92 15.23 17.58 -7.72
CA ASN A 92 14.05 18.14 -8.39
C ASN A 92 13.56 17.24 -9.54
N LYS A 93 14.48 16.54 -10.23
CA LYS A 93 14.11 15.58 -11.26
C LYS A 93 13.31 14.41 -10.70
N ALA A 94 13.63 13.94 -9.49
CA ALA A 94 12.84 12.91 -8.83
C ALA A 94 11.39 13.37 -8.54
N PHE A 95 11.20 14.65 -8.18
CA PHE A 95 9.86 15.22 -7.99
C PHE A 95 9.08 15.34 -9.31
N GLU A 96 9.74 15.75 -10.40
CA GLU A 96 9.13 15.77 -11.74
C GLU A 96 8.64 14.37 -12.15
N LEU A 97 9.50 13.35 -12.00
CA LEU A 97 9.15 11.95 -12.31
C LEU A 97 7.94 11.48 -11.48
N MET A 98 7.90 11.84 -10.18
CA MET A 98 6.76 11.55 -9.32
C MET A 98 5.49 12.25 -9.82
N LEU A 99 5.54 13.54 -10.18
CA LEU A 99 4.36 14.27 -10.67
C LEU A 99 3.87 13.76 -12.02
N ALA A 100 4.80 13.36 -12.89
CA ALA A 100 4.53 12.74 -14.18
C ALA A 100 3.97 11.31 -14.08
N ARG A 101 3.98 10.71 -12.87
CA ARG A 101 3.60 9.30 -12.62
C ARG A 101 4.50 8.31 -13.36
N GLU A 102 5.75 8.70 -13.58
CA GLU A 102 6.75 7.87 -14.25
C GLU A 102 7.55 7.07 -13.21
N GLY A 103 7.19 5.80 -13.08
CA GLY A 103 7.85 4.84 -12.18
C GLY A 103 7.16 4.64 -10.82
N LEU A 104 7.75 3.79 -9.99
CA LEU A 104 7.21 3.38 -8.69
C LEU A 104 7.97 4.03 -7.53
N ARG A 105 9.29 3.85 -7.49
CA ARG A 105 10.18 4.47 -6.51
C ARG A 105 11.42 5.01 -7.20
N CYS A 106 11.84 6.20 -6.77
CA CYS A 106 13.09 6.82 -7.17
C CYS A 106 14.05 6.80 -5.97
N VAL A 107 15.22 6.20 -6.13
CA VAL A 107 16.28 6.22 -5.11
C VAL A 107 17.17 7.43 -5.31
N ILE A 108 17.35 8.23 -4.27
CA ILE A 108 18.24 9.39 -4.28
C ILE A 108 19.57 8.97 -3.66
N ARG A 109 20.66 9.11 -4.43
CA ARG A 109 22.01 8.75 -3.98
C ARG A 109 22.74 9.98 -3.45
N MET A 110 23.25 9.87 -2.22
CA MET A 110 24.06 10.90 -1.59
C MET A 110 25.53 10.75 -2.02
N GLY A 111 26.19 11.85 -2.40
CA GLY A 111 27.64 11.87 -2.68
C GLY A 111 28.07 11.31 -4.04
N ALA A 112 27.16 11.24 -5.01
CA ALA A 112 27.47 10.97 -6.41
C ALA A 112 27.76 12.27 -7.17
#